data_AF-A0A329MWM5-F1
#
_entry.id   AF-A0A329MWM5-F1
#
_cell.length_a   1.000
_cell.length_b   1.000
_cell.length_c   1.000
_cell.angle_alpha   90.00
_cell.angle_beta   90.00
_cell.angle_gamma   90.00
#
_symmetry.space_group_name_H-M   'P 1'
#
loop_
_entity.id
_entity.type
_entity.pdbx_description
1 polymer ?
#
loop_
_entity_poly.entity_id
_entity_poly.type
_entity_poly.pdbx_seq_one_letter_code
_entity_poly.pdbx_strand_id
1 'polypeptide(L)' 'MVTVRIKENSKQARAFIELIKTFSFVEFIESPEKSEDAKITAFYKKFENAAEEAKAIASGKKKGKPLSEVLDEI' A
#
# COMPACT_ATOMS: atom_id res chain seq x y z
N MET A 1 -11.28 18.34 18.05
CA MET A 1 -11.58 17.24 17.11
C MET A 1 -10.80 16.01 17.56
N VAL A 2 -11.48 14.92 17.87
CA VAL A 2 -10.85 13.66 18.31
C VAL A 2 -11.10 12.62 17.22
N THR A 3 -10.05 11.97 16.73
CA THR A 3 -10.16 10.95 15.67
C THR A 3 -9.96 9.58 16.28
N VAL A 4 -10.95 8.71 16.17
CA VAL A 4 -10.89 7.32 16.62
C VAL A 4 -10.70 6.42 15.39
N ARG A 5 -9.67 5.57 15.42
CA ARG A 5 -9.42 4.57 14.37
C ARG A 5 -9.91 3.21 14.86
N ILE A 6 -10.92 2.65 14.21
CA ILE A 6 -11.49 1.35 14.55
C ILE A 6 -11.02 0.35 13.49
N LYS A 7 -10.38 -0.74 13.93
CA LYS A 7 -10.07 -1.88 13.05
C LYS A 7 -11.26 -2.82 13.02
N GLU A 8 -11.81 -3.10 11.85
CA GLU A 8 -13.01 -3.93 11.68
C GLU A 8 -12.74 -5.46 11.73
N ASN A 9 -11.64 -5.86 12.37
CA ASN A 9 -11.19 -7.25 12.40
C ASN A 9 -11.85 -8.11 13.51
N SER A 10 -12.72 -7.51 14.34
CA SER A 10 -13.33 -8.18 15.48
C SER A 10 -14.85 -8.04 15.49
N LYS A 11 -15.56 -9.02 16.06
CA LYS A 11 -17.03 -8.99 16.21
C LYS A 11 -17.46 -7.80 17.07
N GLN A 12 -16.66 -7.46 18.07
CA GLN A 12 -16.87 -6.33 18.96
C GLN A 12 -16.77 -4.99 18.21
N ALA A 13 -15.81 -4.85 17.30
CA ALA A 13 -15.67 -3.64 16.48
C ALA A 13 -16.88 -3.44 15.56
N ARG A 14 -17.41 -4.51 14.96
CA ARG A 14 -18.62 -4.42 14.11
C ARG A 14 -19.85 -4.01 14.89
N ALA A 15 -20.08 -4.64 16.04
CA ALA A 15 -21.20 -4.28 16.93
C ALA A 15 -21.09 -2.82 17.43
N PHE A 16 -19.87 -2.37 17.72
CA PHE A 16 -19.63 -0.99 18.11
C PHE A 16 -19.93 -0.01 16.97
N ILE A 17 -19.52 -0.31 15.72
CA ILE A 17 -19.83 0.50 14.54
C ILE A 17 -21.34 0.59 14.31
N GLU A 18 -22.07 -0.53 14.42
CA GLU A 18 -23.53 -0.54 14.30
C GLU A 18 -24.22 0.30 15.38
N LEU A 19 -23.73 0.24 16.62
CA LEU A 19 -24.25 1.07 17.70
C LEU A 19 -24.06 2.57 17.40
N ILE A 20 -22.83 3.00 17.06
CA ILE A 20 -22.55 4.42 16.84
C ILE A 20 -23.24 4.98 15.58
N LYS A 21 -23.60 4.11 14.60
CA LYS A 21 -24.45 4.48 13.45
C LYS A 21 -25.85 4.94 13.85
N THR A 22 -26.36 4.53 15.02
CA THR A 22 -27.69 4.93 15.48
C THR A 22 -27.74 6.37 16.03
N PHE A 23 -26.58 6.96 16.31
CA PHE A 23 -26.50 8.29 16.90
C PHE A 23 -26.61 9.37 15.83
N SER A 24 -27.54 10.31 16.02
CA SER A 24 -27.84 11.39 15.07
C SER A 24 -26.72 12.43 14.91
N PHE A 25 -25.74 12.44 15.80
CA PHE A 25 -24.62 13.38 15.82
C PHE A 25 -23.30 12.78 15.31
N VAL A 26 -23.33 11.53 14.82
CA VAL A 26 -22.14 10.85 14.30
C VAL A 26 -22.14 10.92 12.77
N GLU A 27 -21.11 11.56 12.23
CA GLU A 27 -20.82 11.57 10.79
C GLU A 27 -19.59 10.69 10.51
N PHE A 28 -19.74 9.75 9.57
CA PHE A 28 -18.63 8.90 9.14
C PHE A 28 -17.89 9.57 8.01
N ILE A 29 -16.61 9.87 8.25
CA ILE A 29 -15.72 10.38 7.22
C ILE A 29 -14.97 9.17 6.65
N GLU A 30 -15.43 8.67 5.51
CA GLU A 30 -14.67 7.72 4.71
C GLU A 30 -13.39 8.41 4.25
N SER A 31 -12.27 8.07 4.89
CA SER A 31 -10.98 8.43 4.33
C SER A 31 -10.85 7.65 3.02
N PRO A 32 -10.49 8.30 1.90
CA PRO A 32 -10.13 7.55 0.71
C PRO A 32 -8.97 6.65 1.14
N GLU A 33 -9.22 5.36 1.26
CA GLU A 33 -8.16 4.39 1.41
C GLU A 33 -7.20 4.68 0.27
N LYS A 34 -5.92 4.93 0.57
CA LYS A 34 -4.89 4.74 -0.43
C LYS A 34 -4.99 3.27 -0.78
N SER A 35 -5.76 2.98 -1.82
CA SER A 35 -6.13 1.63 -2.22
C SER A 35 -4.87 0.78 -2.21
N GLU A 36 -4.96 -0.45 -1.69
CA GLU A 36 -3.91 -1.43 -1.89
C GLU A 36 -3.49 -1.48 -3.37
N ASP A 37 -4.44 -1.24 -4.28
CA ASP A 37 -4.20 -1.07 -5.71
C ASP A 37 -3.12 -0.04 -6.05
N ALA A 38 -3.02 1.09 -5.35
CA ALA A 38 -1.99 2.09 -5.62
C ALA A 38 -0.57 1.57 -5.26
N LYS A 39 -0.45 0.80 -4.18
CA LYS A 39 0.81 0.16 -3.79
C LYS A 39 1.16 -1.00 -4.72
N ILE A 40 0.17 -1.79 -5.09
CA ILE A 40 0.29 -2.93 -6.01
C ILE A 40 0.70 -2.42 -7.41
N THR A 41 0.05 -1.36 -7.91
CA THR A 41 0.41 -0.72 -9.19
C THR A 41 1.82 -0.15 -9.16
N ALA A 42 2.22 0.49 -8.06
CA ALA A 42 3.59 0.99 -7.90
C ALA A 42 4.62 -0.15 -7.86
N PHE A 43 4.29 -1.29 -7.24
CA PHE A 43 5.14 -2.48 -7.23
C PHE A 43 5.30 -3.08 -8.63
N TYR A 44 4.20 -3.29 -9.37
CA TYR A 44 4.25 -3.81 -10.73
C TYR A 44 5.08 -2.92 -11.66
N LYS A 45 4.92 -1.59 -11.56
CA LYS A 45 5.73 -0.64 -12.34
C LYS A 45 7.22 -0.73 -12.00
N LYS A 46 7.58 -0.88 -10.72
CA LYS A 46 8.98 -1.09 -10.32
C LYS A 46 9.52 -2.41 -10.86
N PHE A 47 8.71 -3.47 -10.84
CA PHE A 47 9.08 -4.79 -11.34
C PHE A 47 9.31 -4.80 -12.85
N GLU A 48 8.43 -4.17 -13.64
CA GLU A 48 8.61 -4.02 -15.08
C GLU A 48 9.89 -3.27 -15.43
N ASN A 49 10.16 -2.14 -14.76
CA ASN A 49 11.40 -1.39 -14.97
C ASN A 49 12.63 -2.25 -14.65
N ALA A 50 12.62 -3.02 -13.56
CA ALA A 50 13.72 -3.92 -13.21
C ALA A 50 13.93 -5.01 -14.27
N ALA A 51 12.85 -5.55 -14.85
CA ALA A 51 12.94 -6.53 -15.93
C ALA A 51 13.52 -5.93 -17.22
N GLU A 52 13.18 -4.69 -17.56
CA GLU A 52 13.79 -3.97 -18.68
C GLU A 52 15.27 -3.67 -18.45
N GLU A 53 15.64 -3.28 -17.23
CA GLU A 53 17.04 -3.07 -16.87
C GLU A 53 17.86 -4.36 -16.95
N ALA A 54 17.32 -5.47 -16.47
CA ALA A 54 17.96 -6.78 -16.59
C ALA A 54 18.18 -7.16 -18.07
N LYS A 55 17.21 -6.91 -18.95
CA LYS A 55 17.38 -7.09 -20.41
C LYS A 55 18.43 -6.14 -20.99
N ALA A 56 18.48 -4.89 -20.55
CA ALA A 56 19.49 -3.93 -20.99
C ALA A 56 20.91 -4.33 -20.55
N ILE A 57 21.06 -4.91 -19.36
CA ILE A 57 22.32 -5.46 -18.87
C ILE A 57 22.71 -6.70 -19.67
N ALA A 58 21.78 -7.64 -19.89
CA ALA A 58 22.02 -8.85 -20.67
C ALA A 58 22.41 -8.55 -22.13
N SER A 59 21.85 -7.49 -22.71
CA SER A 59 22.21 -7.01 -24.06
C SER A 59 23.47 -6.12 -24.10
N GLY A 60 24.14 -5.90 -22.96
CA GLY A 60 25.37 -5.11 -22.87
C GLY A 60 25.19 -3.60 -22.99
N LYS A 61 23.95 -3.10 -23.03
CA LYS A 61 23.63 -1.67 -23.14
C LYS A 61 23.78 -0.91 -21.81
N LYS A 62 23.73 -1.61 -20.67
CA LYS A 62 23.95 -1.06 -19.32
C LYS A 62 24.90 -1.97 -18.53
N LYS A 63 25.70 -1.38 -17.64
CA LYS A 63 26.48 -2.15 -16.65
C LYS A 63 25.56 -2.50 -15.48
N GLY A 64 25.60 -3.75 -15.04
CA GLY A 64 24.89 -4.17 -13.83
C GLY A 64 25.52 -3.57 -12.58
N LYS A 65 24.68 -3.27 -11.58
CA LYS A 65 25.15 -2.93 -10.23
C LYS A 65 25.58 -4.21 -9.49
N PRO A 66 26.57 -4.13 -8.58
CA PRO A 66 26.92 -5.25 -7.71
C PRO A 66 25.76 -5.59 -6.76
N LEU A 67 25.63 -6.87 -6.41
CA LEU A 67 24.54 -7.39 -5.59
C LEU A 67 24.45 -6.71 -4.20
N SER A 68 25.58 -6.27 -3.66
CA SER A 68 25.65 -5.53 -2.39
C SER A 68 24.90 -4.20 -2.44
N GLU A 69 25.05 -3.42 -3.51
CA GLU A 69 24.36 -2.14 -3.67
C GLU A 69 22.85 -2.31 -3.85
N VAL A 70 22.41 -3.44 -4.41
CA VAL A 70 20.99 -3.75 -4.60
C VAL A 70 20.33 -4.15 -3.28
N LEU A 71 21.04 -4.87 -2.41
CA LEU A 71 20.52 -5.31 -1.11
C LEU A 71 20.42 -4.17 -0.09
N ASP A 72 21.24 -3.13 -0.20
CA ASP A 72 21.18 -1.95 0.68
C ASP A 72 20.00 -1.00 0.33
N GLU A 73 19.40 -1.13 -0.86
CA GLU A 73 18.25 -0.31 -1.32
C GLU A 73 16.87 -0.88 -0.91
N ILE A 74 16.82 -2.09 -0.32
CA ILE A 74 15.58 -2.83 0.07
C ILE A 74 15.34 -2.75 1.57
#